data_AF-A0A7Y3G190-F1
#
_entry.id   AF-A0A7Y3G190-F1
#
_cell.length_a   1.000
_cell.length_b   1.000
_cell.length_c   1.000
_cell.angle_alpha   90.00
_cell.angle_beta   90.00
_cell.angle_gamma   90.00
#
_symmetry.space_group_name_H-M   'P 1'
#
loop_
_entity.id
_entity.type
_entity.pdbx_description
1 polymer ?
#
loop_
_entity_poly.entity_id
_entity_poly.type
_entity_poly.pdbx_seq_one_letter_code
_entity_poly.pdbx_strand_id
1 'polypeptide(L)'
;MGVFRSSAAASQPTKPYRAAEEALALLPNLVKLGWRLTKDPRIPIKARLFAGVAVAYAMSPFDVLPGWIPLVGQLDDILLLILALQYLMDAAGDVVVREYWEGSSDVLEVIEGLIDWGSNMVPWTVRKAVRRYLHT
;
A
#
# COMPACT_ATOMS: atom_id res chain seq x y z
N MET A 1 9.51 7.16 -25.45
CA MET A 1 8.86 7.88 -24.34
C MET A 1 7.37 7.69 -24.50
N GLY A 2 6.87 6.54 -24.06
CA GLY A 2 5.51 6.08 -24.34
C GLY A 2 4.83 5.68 -23.04
N VAL A 3 4.01 6.60 -22.53
CA VAL A 3 3.06 6.32 -21.46
C VAL A 3 1.98 5.44 -22.08
N PHE A 4 2.03 4.13 -21.82
CA PHE A 4 0.99 3.21 -22.25
C PHE A 4 -0.27 3.44 -21.39
N ARG A 5 -1.14 4.31 -21.89
CA ARG A 5 -2.59 4.18 -21.69
C ARG A 5 -3.10 3.21 -22.76
N SER A 6 -3.73 2.11 -22.33
CA SER A 6 -5.02 1.60 -22.84
C SER A 6 -5.13 0.08 -22.76
N SER A 7 -5.83 -0.41 -21.75
CA SER A 7 -6.93 -1.38 -21.87
C SER A 7 -7.63 -1.41 -20.50
N ALA A 8 -8.63 -0.59 -20.18
CA ALA A 8 -9.97 -0.63 -20.76
C ALA A 8 -10.61 -2.04 -20.76
N ALA A 9 -10.37 -2.83 -19.73
CA ALA A 9 -11.46 -3.56 -19.10
C ALA A 9 -11.88 -2.71 -17.90
N ALA A 10 -13.14 -2.30 -17.85
CA ALA A 10 -13.69 -1.71 -16.63
C ALA A 10 -13.50 -2.74 -15.52
N SER A 11 -12.50 -2.54 -14.66
CA SER A 11 -12.44 -3.15 -13.36
C SER A 11 -13.71 -2.67 -12.67
N GLN A 12 -14.75 -3.50 -12.74
CA GLN A 12 -15.96 -3.28 -11.95
C GLN A 12 -15.47 -2.94 -10.56
N PRO A 13 -15.94 -1.85 -9.91
CA PRO A 13 -15.47 -1.49 -8.58
C PRO A 13 -15.67 -2.74 -7.73
N THR A 14 -14.57 -3.45 -7.47
CA THR A 14 -14.63 -4.66 -6.67
C THR A 14 -15.13 -4.14 -5.35
N LYS A 15 -16.24 -4.72 -4.89
CA LYS A 15 -16.85 -4.22 -3.68
C LYS A 15 -15.74 -4.10 -2.62
N PRO A 16 -15.63 -2.99 -1.89
CA PRO A 16 -14.43 -2.62 -1.16
C PRO A 16 -13.89 -3.75 -0.27
N TYR A 17 -14.77 -4.59 0.28
CA TYR A 17 -14.41 -5.75 1.09
C TYR A 17 -13.70 -6.88 0.32
N ARG A 18 -13.95 -7.06 -0.98
CA ARG A 18 -13.34 -8.12 -1.80
C ARG A 18 -11.84 -7.90 -2.00
N ALA A 19 -11.43 -6.66 -2.26
CA ALA A 19 -10.02 -6.30 -2.37
C ALA A 19 -9.27 -6.57 -1.06
N ALA A 20 -9.89 -6.25 0.08
CA ALA A 20 -9.35 -6.56 1.39
C ALA A 20 -9.27 -8.08 1.65
N GLU A 21 -10.31 -8.84 1.29
CA GLU A 21 -10.31 -10.31 1.40
C GLU A 21 -9.23 -10.96 0.54
N GLU A 22 -9.05 -10.51 -0.70
CA GLU A 22 -8.01 -11.00 -1.61
C GLU A 22 -6.61 -10.66 -1.09
N ALA A 23 -6.42 -9.42 -0.61
CA ALA A 23 -5.17 -9.01 0.03
C ALA A 23 -4.87 -9.83 1.29
N LEU A 24 -5.87 -10.11 2.13
CA LEU A 24 -5.73 -10.97 3.30
C LEU A 24 -5.33 -12.40 2.92
N ALA A 25 -5.93 -12.95 1.86
CA ALA A 25 -5.56 -14.27 1.34
C ALA A 25 -4.13 -14.28 0.78
N LEU A 26 -3.67 -13.17 0.20
CA LEU A 26 -2.35 -13.02 -0.41
C LEU A 26 -1.30 -12.43 0.53
N LEU A 27 -1.65 -12.05 1.75
CA LEU A 27 -0.72 -11.52 2.76
C LEU A 27 0.59 -12.30 2.87
N PRO A 28 0.59 -13.65 3.01
CA PRO A 28 1.85 -14.39 3.09
C PRO A 28 2.72 -14.21 1.83
N ASN A 29 2.10 -14.09 0.66
CA ASN A 29 2.81 -13.88 -0.61
C ASN A 29 3.33 -12.44 -0.73
N LEU A 30 2.56 -11.44 -0.30
CA LEU A 30 2.99 -10.03 -0.23
C LEU A 30 4.18 -9.84 0.72
N VAL A 31 4.14 -10.46 1.89
CA VAL A 31 5.23 -10.42 2.87
C VAL A 31 6.48 -11.12 2.31
N LYS A 32 6.32 -12.31 1.70
CA LYS A 32 7.44 -13.00 1.03
C LYS A 32 8.04 -12.15 -0.10
N LEU A 33 7.21 -11.52 -0.92
CA LEU A 33 7.65 -10.63 -1.99
C LEU A 33 8.48 -9.49 -1.40
N GLY A 34 7.93 -8.73 -0.45
CA GLY A 34 8.66 -7.62 0.20
C GLY A 34 9.97 -8.07 0.83
N TRP A 35 9.98 -9.24 1.49
CA TRP A 35 11.19 -9.81 2.05
C TRP A 35 12.25 -10.20 1.00
N ARG A 36 11.84 -10.76 -0.13
CA ARG A 36 12.76 -11.09 -1.23
C ARG A 36 13.31 -9.85 -1.90
N LEU A 37 12.45 -8.85 -2.15
CA LEU A 37 12.85 -7.56 -2.70
C LEU A 37 13.84 -6.84 -1.78
N THR A 38 13.65 -6.85 -0.45
CA THR A 38 14.65 -6.21 0.43
C THR A 38 16.04 -6.87 0.39
N LYS A 39 16.14 -8.10 -0.10
CA LYS A 39 17.40 -8.84 -0.27
C LYS A 39 18.01 -8.75 -1.67
N ASP A 40 17.27 -8.29 -2.67
CA ASP A 40 17.80 -8.20 -4.04
C ASP A 40 18.82 -7.04 -4.15
N PRO A 41 20.05 -7.31 -4.63
CA PRO A 41 21.10 -6.29 -4.75
C PRO A 41 20.78 -5.19 -5.77
N ARG A 42 19.88 -5.43 -6.73
CA ARG A 42 19.45 -4.46 -7.77
C ARG A 42 18.62 -3.33 -7.18
N ILE A 43 18.06 -3.52 -5.99
CA ILE A 43 17.14 -2.55 -5.38
C ILE A 43 17.93 -1.46 -4.63
N PRO A 44 17.66 -0.17 -4.91
CA PRO A 44 18.29 0.94 -4.21
C PRO A 44 18.15 0.84 -2.69
N ILE A 45 19.23 1.13 -1.96
CA ILE A 45 19.23 1.10 -0.48
C ILE A 45 18.14 2.01 0.10
N LYS A 46 17.87 3.15 -0.55
CA LYS A 46 16.82 4.08 -0.13
C LYS A 46 15.43 3.44 -0.07
N ALA A 47 15.07 2.63 -1.08
CA ALA A 47 13.79 1.92 -1.12
C ALA A 47 13.70 0.87 0.00
N ARG A 48 14.78 0.15 0.22
CA ARG A 48 14.88 -0.84 1.32
C ARG A 48 14.77 -0.20 2.70
N LEU A 49 15.44 0.94 2.90
CA LEU A 49 15.36 1.71 4.14
C LEU A 49 13.95 2.25 4.36
N PHE A 50 13.31 2.80 3.32
CA PHE A 50 11.94 3.28 3.43
C PHE A 50 10.98 2.17 3.84
N ALA A 51 11.06 1.01 3.19
CA ALA A 51 10.28 -0.17 3.57
C ALA A 51 10.56 -0.63 5.01
N GLY A 52 11.83 -0.67 5.41
CA GLY A 52 12.21 -1.02 6.78
C GLY A 52 11.67 -0.05 7.83
N VAL A 53 11.73 1.26 7.56
CA VAL A 53 11.19 2.30 8.45
C VAL A 53 9.67 2.22 8.53
N ALA A 54 8.97 2.01 7.42
CA ALA A 54 7.51 1.84 7.41
C ALA A 54 7.07 0.63 8.24
N VAL A 55 7.78 -0.50 8.10
CA VAL A 55 7.52 -1.70 8.92
C VAL A 55 7.84 -1.45 10.39
N ALA A 56 8.99 -0.81 10.69
CA ALA A 56 9.35 -0.48 12.07
C ALA A 56 8.35 0.48 12.72
N TYR A 57 7.79 1.41 11.95
CA TYR A 57 6.73 2.33 12.39
C TYR A 57 5.44 1.56 12.68
N ALA A 58 4.96 0.72 11.75
CA ALA A 58 3.75 -0.07 11.94
C ALA A 58 3.85 -1.12 13.06
N MET A 59 5.07 -1.60 13.37
CA MET A 59 5.33 -2.51 14.49
C MET A 59 5.70 -1.78 15.78
N SER A 60 5.86 -0.46 15.74
CA SER A 60 6.26 0.33 16.92
C SER A 60 5.13 0.32 17.94
N PRO A 61 5.40 -0.01 19.22
CA PRO A 61 4.42 0.10 20.30
C PRO A 61 4.08 1.57 20.66
N PHE A 62 4.75 2.54 20.03
CA PHE A 62 4.51 3.96 20.23
C PHE A 62 3.52 4.49 19.20
N ASP A 63 2.23 4.47 19.55
CA ASP A 63 1.20 5.29 18.91
C ASP A 63 1.57 6.78 19.11
N VAL A 64 2.08 7.44 18.07
CA VAL A 64 2.30 8.91 18.09
C VAL A 64 0.95 9.67 18.11
N LEU A 65 -0.16 8.97 17.86
CA LEU A 65 -1.52 9.45 18.00
C LEU A 65 -2.15 8.91 19.29
N PRO A 66 -2.21 9.69 20.38
CA PRO A 66 -2.93 9.30 21.59
C PRO A 66 -4.40 9.01 21.25
N GLY A 67 -4.87 7.83 21.61
CA GLY A 67 -6.12 7.22 21.16
C GLY A 67 -7.42 7.97 21.51
N TRP A 68 -7.78 8.99 20.74
CA TRP A 68 -9.11 9.62 20.75
C TRP A 68 -10.01 9.22 19.55
N ILE A 69 -9.44 8.67 18.46
CA ILE A 69 -10.21 8.26 17.27
C ILE A 69 -9.95 6.78 16.96
N PRO A 70 -10.69 5.84 17.59
CA PRO A 70 -10.44 4.40 17.50
C PRO A 70 -10.55 3.76 16.09
N LEU A 71 -10.95 4.51 15.05
CA LEU A 71 -11.07 4.00 13.67
C LEU A 71 -10.11 4.65 12.65
N VAL A 72 -9.47 5.78 12.96
CA VAL A 72 -8.67 6.53 11.96
C VAL A 72 -7.17 6.26 12.08
N GLY A 73 -6.67 5.95 13.28
CA GLY A 73 -5.24 5.70 13.50
C GLY A 73 -4.71 4.49 12.73
N GLN A 74 -5.45 3.37 12.73
CA GLN A 74 -5.00 2.12 12.09
C GLN A 74 -4.98 2.14 10.56
N LEU A 75 -5.75 3.03 9.93
CA LEU A 75 -5.77 3.13 8.47
C LEU A 75 -4.49 3.76 7.93
N ASP A 76 -3.88 4.67 8.69
CA ASP A 76 -2.65 5.36 8.29
C ASP A 76 -1.47 4.38 8.21
N ASP A 77 -1.32 3.50 9.21
CA ASP A 77 -0.26 2.49 9.23
C ASP A 77 -0.39 1.50 8.06
N ILE A 78 -1.61 1.04 7.78
CA ILE A 78 -1.89 0.12 6.66
C ILE A 78 -1.56 0.80 5.33
N LEU A 79 -2.01 2.04 5.14
CA LEU A 79 -1.70 2.81 3.93
C LEU A 79 -0.20 3.05 3.78
N LEU A 80 0.51 3.36 4.87
CA LEU A 80 1.96 3.53 4.85
C LEU A 80 2.67 2.25 4.42
N LEU A 81 2.25 1.09 4.94
CA LEU A 81 2.82 -0.21 4.54
C LEU A 81 2.56 -0.53 3.06
N ILE A 82 1.34 -0.25 2.56
CA ILE A 82 1.00 -0.47 1.15
C ILE A 82 1.85 0.44 0.25
N LEU A 83 1.97 1.71 0.60
CA LEU A 83 2.80 2.68 -0.14
C LEU A 83 4.28 2.31 -0.10
N ALA A 84 4.77 1.79 1.03
CA ALA A 84 6.14 1.32 1.16
C ALA A 84 6.41 0.10 0.29
N LEU A 85 5.48 -0.85 0.23
CA LEU A 85 5.57 -1.99 -0.67
C LEU A 85 5.52 -1.56 -2.14
N GLN A 86 4.61 -0.65 -2.50
CA GLN A 86 4.53 -0.08 -3.85
C GLN A 86 5.85 0.60 -4.23
N TYR A 87 6.39 1.47 -3.38
CA TYR A 87 7.67 2.14 -3.65
C TYR A 87 8.82 1.14 -3.80
N LEU A 88 8.83 0.07 -3.01
CA LEU A 88 9.82 -0.99 -3.12
C LEU A 88 9.70 -1.75 -4.45
N MET A 89 8.48 -2.03 -4.90
CA MET A 89 8.21 -2.68 -6.19
C MET A 89 8.57 -1.78 -7.37
N ASP A 90 8.21 -0.50 -7.31
CA ASP A 90 8.58 0.49 -8.33
C ASP A 90 10.10 0.63 -8.46
N ALA A 91 10.81 0.61 -7.32
CA ALA A 91 12.27 0.64 -7.29
C ALA A 91 12.93 -0.66 -7.77
N ALA A 92 12.23 -1.79 -7.67
CA ALA A 92 12.67 -3.08 -8.17
C ALA A 92 12.45 -3.24 -9.69
N GLY A 93 11.38 -2.64 -10.20
CA GLY A 93 10.92 -2.77 -11.58
C GLY A 93 10.16 -4.08 -11.82
N ASP A 94 9.27 -4.05 -12.82
CA ASP A 94 8.31 -5.12 -13.12
C ASP A 94 8.95 -6.50 -13.29
N VAL A 95 10.16 -6.55 -13.87
CA VAL A 95 10.87 -7.81 -14.14
C VAL A 95 11.22 -8.51 -12.83
N VAL A 96 11.78 -7.79 -11.86
CA VAL A 96 12.21 -8.35 -10.57
C VAL A 96 11.01 -8.69 -9.70
N VAL A 97 9.97 -7.85 -9.73
CA VAL A 97 8.72 -8.09 -8.99
C VAL A 97 8.07 -9.40 -9.47
N ARG A 98 7.95 -9.59 -10.78
CA ARG A 98 7.35 -10.81 -11.37
C ARG A 98 8.21 -12.05 -11.15
N GLU A 99 9.54 -11.92 -11.03
CA GLU A 99 10.43 -13.03 -10.69
C GLU A 99 10.16 -13.61 -9.29
N TYR A 100 9.83 -12.74 -8.32
CA TYR A 100 9.62 -13.15 -6.93
C TYR A 100 8.16 -13.33 -6.52
N TRP A 101 7.21 -12.91 -7.36
CA TRP A 101 5.78 -13.00 -7.06
C TRP A 101 5.25 -14.43 -7.19
N GLU A 102 4.61 -14.92 -6.12
CA GLU A 102 4.03 -16.27 -6.03
C GLU A 102 2.49 -16.23 -5.87
N GLY A 103 1.87 -15.05 -5.96
CA GLY A 103 0.43 -14.90 -5.78
C GLY A 103 -0.38 -15.35 -7.00
N SER A 104 -1.61 -15.80 -6.75
CA SER A 104 -2.54 -16.24 -7.80
C SER A 104 -3.09 -15.10 -8.66
N SER A 105 -3.05 -13.86 -8.16
CA SER A 105 -3.55 -12.63 -8.81
C SER A 105 -2.39 -11.68 -9.11
N ASP A 106 -2.56 -10.70 -10.00
CA ASP A 106 -1.50 -9.70 -10.23
C ASP A 106 -1.34 -8.84 -8.96
N VAL A 107 -0.10 -8.70 -8.48
CA VAL A 107 0.22 -7.92 -7.27
C VAL A 107 -0.20 -6.46 -7.41
N LEU A 108 -0.14 -5.89 -8.62
CA LEU A 108 -0.53 -4.51 -8.86
C LEU A 108 -2.03 -4.31 -8.67
N GLU A 109 -2.86 -5.24 -9.15
CA GLU A 109 -4.32 -5.20 -8.96
C GLU A 109 -4.69 -5.26 -7.47
N VAL A 110 -3.96 -6.07 -6.69
CA VAL A 110 -4.15 -6.18 -5.23
C VAL A 110 -3.76 -4.87 -4.52
N ILE A 111 -2.62 -4.27 -4.87
CA ILE A 111 -2.15 -3.02 -4.27
C ILE A 111 -3.08 -1.85 -4.65
N GLU A 112 -3.45 -1.73 -5.92
CA GLU A 112 -4.39 -0.70 -6.38
C GLU A 112 -5.74 -0.84 -5.69
N GLY A 113 -6.26 -2.07 -5.57
CA GLY A 113 -7.49 -2.35 -4.83
C GLY A 113 -7.42 -1.95 -3.36
N LEU A 114 -6.28 -2.16 -2.71
CA LEU A 114 -6.06 -1.73 -1.32
C LEU A 114 -5.95 -0.21 -1.15
N ILE A 115 -5.27 0.48 -2.07
CA ILE A 115 -5.15 1.95 -2.06
C ILE A 115 -6.52 2.59 -2.29
N ASP A 116 -7.29 2.08 -3.25
CA ASP A 116 -8.64 2.56 -3.54
C ASP A 116 -9.59 2.27 -2.38
N TRP A 117 -9.48 1.09 -1.76
CA TRP A 117 -10.24 0.75 -0.56
C TRP A 117 -9.95 1.74 0.58
N GLY A 118 -8.68 1.93 0.94
CA GLY A 118 -8.28 2.83 2.03
C GLY A 118 -8.64 4.30 1.75
N SER A 119 -8.50 4.76 0.50
CA SER A 119 -8.87 6.12 0.09
C SER A 119 -10.37 6.39 0.17
N ASN A 120 -11.21 5.37 -0.08
CA ASN A 120 -12.66 5.48 0.02
C ASN A 120 -13.18 5.38 1.47
N MET A 121 -12.39 4.82 2.40
CA MET A 121 -12.72 4.80 3.83
C MET A 121 -12.56 6.16 4.50
N VAL A 122 -11.70 7.05 3.96
CA VAL A 122 -11.59 8.43 4.41
C VAL A 122 -12.70 9.26 3.73
N PRO A 123 -13.78 9.64 4.43
CA PRO A 123 -14.84 10.43 3.81
C PRO A 123 -14.27 11.77 3.38
N TRP A 124 -14.62 12.25 2.18
CA TRP A 124 -14.25 13.59 1.69
C TRP A 124 -14.62 14.73 2.67
N THR A 125 -15.53 14.46 3.61
CA THR A 125 -15.87 15.31 4.75
C THR A 125 -14.69 15.61 5.67
N VAL A 126 -13.80 14.64 5.91
CA VAL A 126 -12.58 14.82 6.74
C VAL A 126 -11.60 15.74 6.02
N ARG A 127 -11.44 15.60 4.70
CA ARG A 127 -10.63 16.51 3.85
C ARG A 127 -11.16 17.96 3.91
N LYS A 128 -12.46 18.16 4.15
CA LYS A 128 -13.10 19.47 4.30
C LYS A 128 -12.93 20.05 5.70
N ALA A 129 -12.95 19.22 6.74
CA ALA A 129 -12.76 19.63 8.13
C ALA A 129 -11.31 20.09 8.39
N VAL A 130 -10.31 19.37 7.87
CA VAL A 130 -8.89 19.76 7.99
C VAL A 130 -8.62 21.10 7.30
N ARG A 131 -9.25 21.37 6.15
CA ARG A 131 -9.13 22.65 5.44
C ARG A 131 -9.73 23.83 6.22
N ARG A 132 -10.65 23.58 7.15
CA ARG A 132 -11.29 24.62 7.98
C ARG A 132 -10.42 25.04 9.18
N TYR A 133 -9.53 24.17 9.66
CA TYR A 133 -8.60 24.49 10.76
C TYR A 133 -7.31 25.18 10.30
N LEU A 134 -6.96 25.12 9.01
CA LEU A 134 -5.76 25.77 8.44
C LEU A 134 -6.00 27.22 7.96
N HIS A 135 -7.19 27.78 8.21
CA HIS A 135 -7.58 29.13 7.81
C HIS A 135 -8.19 29.96 8.96
N THR A 136 -7.87 29.64 10.22
CA THR A 136 -8.12 30.52 11.38
C THR A 136 -6.77 30.91 11.97
#